data_AF-A0AAJ1PC87-F1
#
_entry.id   AF-A0AAJ1PC87-F1
#
_cell.length_a   1.000
_cell.length_b   1.000
_cell.length_c   1.000
_cell.angle_alpha   90.00
_cell.angle_beta   90.00
_cell.angle_gamma   90.00
#
_symmetry.space_group_name_H-M   'P 1'
#
loop_
_entity.id
_entity.type
_entity.pdbx_description
1 polymer ?
#
loop_
_entity_poly.entity_id
_entity_poly.type
_entity_poly.pdbx_seq_one_letter_code
_entity_poly.pdbx_strand_id
1 'polypeptide(L)'
;MIADFQQHFWLYISIPFMSGLIGYITKVIAIQMMFSPLEFKGIKPFLGWQGIVPRKAEKMATIAVELMTAKLIKPEEIFARLDPKRIAKEIEKPLLAAAEDITRDVAQEYQPGLWEGMPEFARQRLIRRVQSKAPEIVEHIMSEVQRDVNRYFDIKHLVISNLLKDKRLLNNIFKRVGKQEFKFFSNVGFVFGFGIGVIQMLCWIITQGKYPWMLPMFGGFVGFFSDWIALQMMFRPLYPKKILGYTWQGLFIKRQNEVAADYAALISKQLLTSRHMMEELFSGTHSARVIDLVNRHVKQEIDMQAGVIRPLVVYAIGGEKYQDMKSQVAERIMQRLPETMKYVESYAEDAMNIRSTLIERMQKLTPSEFEGMLRPAFKEDEWALIAVGAVLGFVVGELQIQFML
;
A
#
# COMPACT_ATOMS: atom_id res chain seq x y z
N MET A 1 -7.27 41.81 -44.01
CA MET A 1 -6.51 41.37 -42.83
C MET A 1 -6.89 42.19 -41.59
N ILE A 2 -6.69 43.51 -41.57
CA ILE A 2 -7.05 44.35 -40.40
C ILE A 2 -8.58 44.50 -40.20
N ALA A 3 -9.35 44.65 -41.29
CA ALA A 3 -10.81 44.82 -41.21
C ALA A 3 -11.57 43.58 -40.70
N ASP A 4 -11.14 42.38 -41.11
CA ASP A 4 -11.71 41.09 -40.67
C ASP A 4 -11.40 40.80 -39.19
N PHE A 5 -10.17 41.14 -38.77
CA PHE A 5 -9.77 41.07 -37.36
C PHE A 5 -10.55 42.06 -36.48
N GLN A 6 -10.88 43.25 -36.98
CA GLN A 6 -11.68 44.23 -36.25
C GLN A 6 -13.16 43.82 -36.14
N GLN A 7 -13.72 43.14 -37.15
CA GLN A 7 -15.11 42.63 -37.10
C GLN A 7 -15.25 41.40 -36.20
N HIS A 8 -14.26 40.51 -36.16
CA HIS A 8 -14.30 39.25 -35.39
C HIS A 8 -13.29 39.23 -34.21
N PHE A 9 -12.96 40.39 -33.67
CA PHE A 9 -11.94 40.56 -32.61
C PHE A 9 -12.14 39.62 -31.41
N TRP A 10 -13.37 39.51 -30.93
CA TRP A 10 -13.74 38.63 -29.82
C TRP A 10 -13.61 37.13 -30.16
N LEU A 11 -13.86 36.76 -31.43
CA LEU A 11 -13.71 35.39 -31.90
C LEU A 11 -12.23 34.99 -31.89
N TYR A 12 -11.36 35.83 -32.42
CA TYR A 12 -9.92 35.57 -32.49
C TYR A 12 -9.26 35.50 -31.11
N ILE A 13 -9.60 36.43 -30.21
CA ILE A 13 -9.09 36.42 -28.84
C ILE A 13 -9.58 35.21 -28.06
N SER A 14 -10.77 34.67 -28.36
CA SER A 14 -11.26 33.49 -27.65
C SER A 14 -10.47 32.22 -27.98
N ILE A 15 -9.75 32.15 -29.12
CA ILE A 15 -9.00 30.95 -29.55
C ILE A 15 -7.94 30.52 -28.52
N PRO A 16 -7.00 31.39 -28.08
CA PRO A 16 -6.05 31.02 -27.02
C PRO A 16 -6.70 30.57 -25.71
N PHE A 17 -7.75 31.24 -25.26
CA PHE A 17 -8.42 30.90 -24.00
C PHE A 17 -9.17 29.57 -24.10
N MET A 18 -9.86 29.32 -25.22
CA MET A 18 -10.52 28.05 -25.48
C MET A 18 -9.49 26.93 -25.58
N SER A 19 -8.38 27.13 -26.31
CA SER A 19 -7.30 26.14 -26.40
C SER A 19 -6.66 25.86 -25.03
N GLY A 20 -6.47 26.88 -24.19
CA GLY A 20 -6.04 26.73 -22.80
C GLY A 20 -7.04 25.92 -21.95
N LEU A 21 -8.33 26.27 -22.01
CA LEU A 21 -9.39 25.54 -21.29
C LEU A 21 -9.46 24.08 -21.71
N ILE A 22 -9.37 23.82 -23.01
CA ILE A 22 -9.34 22.48 -23.59
C ILE A 22 -8.13 21.72 -23.06
N GLY A 23 -6.93 22.31 -23.13
CA GLY A 23 -5.71 21.70 -22.61
C GLY A 23 -5.77 21.38 -21.11
N TYR A 24 -6.50 22.17 -20.33
CA TYR A 24 -6.77 21.87 -18.93
C TYR A 24 -7.73 20.67 -18.77
N ILE A 25 -8.87 20.70 -19.47
CA ILE A 25 -9.91 19.67 -19.39
C ILE A 25 -9.39 18.31 -19.86
N THR A 26 -8.67 18.26 -20.98
CA THR A 26 -8.11 17.01 -21.52
C THR A 26 -7.14 16.37 -20.53
N LYS A 27 -6.29 17.16 -19.85
CA LYS A 27 -5.38 16.65 -18.82
C LYS A 27 -6.11 16.16 -17.56
N VAL A 28 -7.14 16.87 -17.12
CA VAL A 28 -7.99 16.41 -16.00
C VAL A 28 -8.65 15.07 -16.33
N ILE A 29 -9.21 14.95 -17.54
CA ILE A 29 -9.81 13.70 -18.02
C ILE A 29 -8.75 12.59 -18.10
N ALA A 30 -7.56 12.88 -18.62
CA ALA A 30 -6.47 11.92 -18.72
C ALA A 30 -6.04 11.37 -17.34
N ILE A 31 -5.91 12.25 -16.33
CA ILE A 31 -5.67 11.84 -14.93
C ILE A 31 -6.82 10.97 -14.42
N GLN A 32 -8.07 11.35 -14.66
CA GLN A 32 -9.22 10.57 -14.22
C GLN A 32 -9.27 9.18 -14.87
N MET A 33 -8.95 9.10 -16.15
CA MET A 33 -8.85 7.86 -16.92
C MET A 33 -7.71 6.95 -16.45
N MET A 34 -6.66 7.50 -15.83
CA MET A 34 -5.59 6.70 -15.22
C MET A 34 -6.08 5.86 -14.02
N PHE A 35 -7.08 6.37 -13.31
CA PHE A 35 -7.53 5.80 -12.04
C PHE A 35 -8.91 5.16 -12.08
N SER A 36 -9.73 5.50 -13.07
CA SER A 36 -11.12 5.07 -13.17
C SER A 36 -11.43 4.54 -14.58
N PRO A 37 -12.29 3.52 -14.72
CA PRO A 37 -12.93 2.73 -13.65
C PRO A 37 -11.98 1.68 -13.04
N LEU A 38 -12.28 1.23 -11.82
CA LEU A 38 -11.49 0.21 -11.12
C LEU A 38 -11.52 -1.15 -11.82
N GLU A 39 -12.67 -1.49 -12.39
CA GLU A 39 -12.89 -2.67 -13.19
C GLU A 39 -13.17 -2.27 -14.62
N PHE A 40 -12.81 -3.13 -15.56
CA PHE A 40 -13.06 -2.89 -16.98
C PHE A 40 -14.56 -2.68 -17.23
N LYS A 41 -14.90 -1.54 -17.82
CA LYS A 41 -16.25 -1.24 -18.30
C LYS A 41 -16.25 -1.20 -19.82
N GLY A 42 -17.11 -2.02 -20.44
CA GLY A 42 -17.29 -2.07 -21.89
C GLY A 42 -17.58 -3.50 -22.40
N ILE A 43 -17.53 -3.66 -23.72
CA ILE A 43 -17.72 -4.90 -24.46
C ILE A 43 -16.34 -5.54 -24.69
N LYS A 44 -16.08 -6.67 -24.03
CA LYS A 44 -14.87 -7.47 -24.29
C LYS A 44 -14.95 -8.08 -25.71
N PRO A 45 -13.83 -8.19 -26.45
CA PRO A 45 -12.47 -7.80 -26.08
C PRO A 45 -12.02 -6.41 -26.59
N PHE A 46 -12.80 -5.72 -27.43
CA PHE A 46 -12.29 -4.57 -28.19
C PHE A 46 -12.72 -3.18 -27.68
N LEU A 47 -13.85 -3.07 -26.97
CA LEU A 47 -14.48 -1.78 -26.67
C LEU A 47 -14.71 -1.60 -25.18
N GLY A 48 -13.71 -1.12 -24.45
CA GLY A 48 -13.92 -0.71 -23.05
C GLY A 48 -12.70 -0.07 -22.42
N TRP A 49 -12.90 0.50 -21.24
CA TRP A 49 -11.87 1.21 -20.50
C TRP A 49 -11.75 0.65 -19.08
N GLN A 50 -10.51 0.51 -18.62
CA GLN A 50 -10.16 0.31 -17.23
C GLN A 50 -9.07 1.31 -16.91
N GLY A 51 -9.11 1.86 -15.70
CA GLY A 51 -8.01 2.70 -15.21
C GLY A 51 -6.68 1.98 -15.36
N ILE A 52 -5.66 2.70 -15.81
CA ILE A 52 -4.30 2.20 -16.00
C ILE A 52 -3.76 1.56 -14.71
N VAL A 53 -3.85 2.28 -13.59
CA VAL A 53 -3.39 1.84 -12.27
C VAL A 53 -4.08 0.54 -11.82
N PRO A 54 -5.43 0.46 -11.77
CA PRO A 54 -6.09 -0.78 -11.37
C PRO A 54 -5.92 -1.93 -12.38
N ARG A 55 -5.72 -1.66 -13.67
CA ARG A 55 -5.43 -2.68 -14.70
C ARG A 55 -4.08 -3.36 -14.47
N LYS A 56 -3.07 -2.62 -13.98
CA LYS A 56 -1.70 -3.12 -13.74
C LYS A 56 -1.35 -3.24 -12.26
N ALA A 57 -2.35 -3.35 -11.39
CA ALA A 57 -2.18 -3.32 -9.94
C ALA A 57 -1.14 -4.33 -9.42
N GLU A 58 -1.15 -5.55 -9.96
CA GLU A 58 -0.21 -6.61 -9.58
C GLU A 58 1.25 -6.23 -9.85
N LYS A 59 1.55 -5.80 -11.07
CA LYS A 59 2.90 -5.40 -11.44
C LYS A 59 3.38 -4.19 -10.64
N MET A 60 2.51 -3.21 -10.41
CA MET A 60 2.81 -2.06 -9.55
C MET A 60 3.10 -2.45 -8.11
N ALA A 61 2.30 -3.38 -7.56
CA ALA A 61 2.50 -3.91 -6.22
C ALA A 61 3.87 -4.57 -6.10
N THR A 62 4.24 -5.45 -7.06
CA THR A 62 5.55 -6.13 -7.07
C THR A 62 6.71 -5.13 -7.05
N ILE A 63 6.68 -4.10 -7.89
CA ILE A 63 7.75 -3.09 -7.94
C ILE A 63 7.84 -2.30 -6.62
N ALA A 64 6.69 -1.91 -6.05
CA ALA A 64 6.66 -1.23 -4.77
C ALA A 64 7.24 -2.11 -3.64
N VAL A 65 6.91 -3.40 -3.64
CA VAL A 65 7.41 -4.39 -2.66
C VAL A 65 8.92 -4.56 -2.76
N GLU A 66 9.45 -4.75 -3.97
CA GLU A 66 10.88 -4.92 -4.18
C GLU A 66 11.67 -3.73 -3.63
N LEU A 67 11.20 -2.52 -3.86
CA LEU A 67 11.87 -1.31 -3.40
C LEU A 67 11.73 -1.11 -1.89
N MET A 68 10.55 -1.37 -1.33
CA MET A 68 10.34 -1.33 0.12
C MET A 68 11.24 -2.32 0.85
N THR A 69 11.33 -3.57 0.37
CA THR A 69 12.10 -4.64 1.01
C THR A 69 13.60 -4.51 0.79
N ALA A 70 14.04 -4.01 -0.37
CA ALA A 70 15.47 -3.85 -0.66
C ALA A 70 16.11 -2.64 0.06
N LYS A 71 15.34 -1.56 0.28
CA LYS A 71 15.92 -0.26 0.67
C LYS A 71 15.27 0.40 1.88
N LEU A 72 13.99 0.14 2.16
CA LEU A 72 13.25 0.91 3.15
C LEU A 72 13.01 0.17 4.46
N ILE A 73 12.64 -1.11 4.42
CA ILE A 73 12.20 -1.84 5.61
C ILE A 73 12.94 -3.16 5.73
N LYS A 74 13.46 -3.40 6.93
CA LYS A 74 14.04 -4.65 7.37
C LYS A 74 13.16 -5.21 8.49
N PRO A 75 12.43 -6.33 8.29
CA PRO A 75 11.58 -6.90 9.32
C PRO A 75 12.30 -7.10 10.65
N GLU A 76 13.56 -7.53 10.62
CA GLU A 76 14.39 -7.80 11.79
C GLU A 76 14.53 -6.56 12.68
N GLU A 77 14.75 -5.40 12.08
CA GLU A 77 14.88 -4.14 12.80
C GLU A 77 13.55 -3.68 13.41
N ILE A 78 12.44 -3.90 12.69
CA ILE A 78 11.12 -3.50 13.15
C ILE A 78 10.68 -4.37 14.34
N PHE A 79 10.85 -5.70 14.22
CA PHE A 79 10.50 -6.65 15.27
C PHE A 79 11.43 -6.57 16.48
N ALA A 80 12.70 -6.20 16.30
CA ALA A 80 13.64 -5.98 17.41
C ALA A 80 13.26 -4.84 18.36
N ARG A 81 12.35 -3.93 17.94
CA ARG A 81 11.83 -2.85 18.79
C ARG A 81 10.68 -3.30 19.69
N LEU A 82 10.09 -4.45 19.41
CA LEU A 82 9.08 -5.04 20.28
C LEU A 82 9.79 -5.65 21.50
N ASP A 83 9.24 -5.47 22.69
CA ASP A 83 9.72 -6.12 23.90
C ASP A 83 8.84 -7.35 24.18
N PRO A 84 9.39 -8.58 24.13
CA PRO A 84 8.64 -9.81 24.43
C PRO A 84 7.91 -9.77 25.78
N LYS A 85 8.53 -9.17 26.81
CA LYS A 85 7.91 -9.04 28.14
C LYS A 85 6.74 -8.08 28.10
N ARG A 86 6.89 -6.99 27.35
CA ARG A 86 5.81 -6.01 27.21
C ARG A 86 4.64 -6.60 26.42
N ILE A 87 4.89 -7.38 25.37
CA ILE A 87 3.83 -8.11 24.65
C ILE A 87 3.05 -9.01 25.60
N ALA A 88 3.76 -9.85 26.38
CA ALA A 88 3.12 -10.73 27.36
C ALA A 88 2.26 -9.96 28.38
N LYS A 89 2.71 -8.77 28.79
CA LYS A 89 1.97 -7.88 29.69
C LYS A 89 0.71 -7.29 29.04
N GLU A 90 0.76 -6.84 27.79
CA GLU A 90 -0.41 -6.27 27.10
C GLU A 90 -1.54 -7.30 26.93
N ILE A 91 -1.18 -8.57 26.75
CA ILE A 91 -2.15 -9.67 26.61
C ILE A 91 -2.40 -10.44 27.90
N GLU A 92 -1.87 -10.01 29.04
CA GLU A 92 -1.89 -10.80 30.27
C GLU A 92 -3.31 -11.20 30.66
N LYS A 93 -4.24 -10.25 30.72
CA LYS A 93 -5.65 -10.55 31.08
C LYS A 93 -6.33 -11.56 30.15
N PRO A 94 -6.40 -11.34 28.82
CA PRO A 94 -7.00 -12.33 27.92
C PRO A 94 -6.24 -13.65 27.88
N LEU A 95 -4.92 -13.63 28.04
CA LEU A 95 -4.08 -14.83 28.10
C LEU A 95 -4.40 -15.69 29.33
N LEU A 96 -4.53 -15.07 30.52
CA LEU A 96 -4.86 -15.77 31.76
C LEU A 96 -6.28 -16.36 31.73
N ALA A 97 -7.23 -15.66 31.12
CA ALA A 97 -8.58 -16.15 30.90
C ALA A 97 -8.60 -17.33 29.92
N ALA A 98 -7.89 -17.21 28.79
CA ALA A 98 -7.75 -18.30 27.82
C ALA A 98 -7.07 -19.53 28.43
N ALA A 99 -6.04 -19.34 29.25
CA ALA A 99 -5.34 -20.42 29.94
C ALA A 99 -6.27 -21.19 30.91
N GLU A 100 -7.13 -20.47 31.65
CA GLU A 100 -8.14 -21.11 32.51
C GLU A 100 -9.16 -21.91 31.70
N ASP A 101 -9.76 -21.31 30.68
CA ASP A 101 -10.77 -21.97 29.85
C ASP A 101 -10.21 -23.23 29.20
N ILE A 102 -9.03 -23.12 28.56
CA ILE A 102 -8.38 -24.25 27.88
C ILE A 102 -8.06 -25.36 28.88
N THR A 103 -7.58 -25.01 30.08
CA THR A 103 -7.28 -26.00 31.13
C THR A 103 -8.54 -26.74 31.55
N ARG A 104 -9.65 -26.02 31.78
CA ARG A 104 -10.93 -26.61 32.17
C ARG A 104 -11.48 -27.52 31.09
N ASP A 105 -11.51 -27.04 29.85
CA ASP A 105 -12.10 -27.77 28.73
C ASP A 105 -11.29 -29.04 28.42
N VAL A 106 -9.96 -28.98 28.47
CA VAL A 106 -9.09 -30.15 28.21
C VAL A 106 -9.18 -31.16 29.36
N ALA A 107 -9.22 -30.69 30.61
CA ALA A 107 -9.37 -31.59 31.76
C ALA A 107 -10.70 -32.34 31.74
N GLN A 108 -11.80 -31.65 31.36
CA GLN A 108 -13.13 -32.24 31.28
C GLN A 108 -13.26 -33.24 30.13
N GLU A 109 -12.57 -33.02 29.01
CA GLU A 109 -12.58 -33.94 27.87
C GLU A 109 -11.77 -35.21 28.12
N TYR A 110 -10.54 -35.08 28.64
CA TYR A 110 -9.64 -36.22 28.78
C TYR A 110 -9.85 -37.00 30.06
N GLN A 111 -10.29 -36.35 31.15
CA GLN A 111 -10.50 -37.02 32.42
C GLN A 111 -11.62 -36.37 33.26
N PRO A 112 -12.89 -36.51 32.82
CA PRO A 112 -14.03 -35.88 33.49
C PRO A 112 -14.16 -36.32 34.96
N GLY A 113 -13.97 -37.62 35.23
CA GLY A 113 -14.09 -38.17 36.59
C GLY A 113 -13.06 -37.63 37.60
N LEU A 114 -11.80 -37.46 37.20
CA LEU A 114 -10.79 -36.86 38.10
C LEU A 114 -11.01 -35.36 38.24
N TRP A 115 -11.47 -34.69 37.19
CA TRP A 115 -11.73 -33.26 37.23
C TRP A 115 -12.91 -32.91 38.14
N GLU A 116 -14.04 -33.60 37.99
CA GLU A 116 -15.24 -33.41 38.82
C GLU A 116 -15.01 -33.87 40.26
N GLY A 117 -14.23 -34.93 40.47
CA GLY A 117 -13.89 -35.44 41.80
C GLY A 117 -12.82 -34.61 42.54
N MET A 118 -12.12 -33.69 41.86
CA MET A 118 -11.09 -32.88 42.49
C MET A 118 -11.68 -31.75 43.35
N PRO A 119 -11.22 -31.58 44.62
CA PRO A 119 -11.60 -30.44 45.44
C PRO A 119 -11.33 -29.09 44.75
N GLU A 120 -12.19 -28.11 44.99
CA GLU A 120 -12.07 -26.76 44.38
C GLU A 120 -10.67 -26.15 44.56
N PHE A 121 -10.07 -26.31 45.74
CA PHE A 121 -8.72 -25.79 45.99
C PHE A 121 -7.65 -26.42 45.08
N ALA A 122 -7.81 -27.70 44.72
CA ALA A 122 -6.87 -28.41 43.87
C ALA A 122 -7.03 -27.97 42.41
N ARG A 123 -8.27 -27.84 41.92
CA ARG A 123 -8.57 -27.30 40.59
C ARG A 123 -8.03 -25.88 40.42
N GLN A 124 -8.30 -25.00 41.39
CA GLN A 124 -7.80 -23.62 41.37
C GLN A 124 -6.27 -23.57 41.42
N ARG A 125 -5.61 -24.46 42.16
CA ARG A 125 -4.14 -24.51 42.22
C ARG A 125 -3.53 -24.94 40.89
N LEU A 126 -4.16 -25.87 40.17
CA LEU A 126 -3.73 -26.27 38.83
C LEU A 126 -3.88 -25.10 37.85
N ILE A 127 -5.06 -24.47 37.81
CA ILE A 127 -5.33 -23.32 36.93
C ILE A 127 -4.33 -22.20 37.20
N ARG A 128 -4.11 -21.81 38.46
CA ARG A 128 -3.15 -20.76 38.82
C ARG A 128 -1.72 -21.08 38.40
N ARG A 129 -1.33 -22.36 38.40
CA ARG A 129 0.00 -22.79 37.94
C ARG A 129 0.14 -22.64 36.42
N VAL A 130 -0.88 -22.99 35.65
CA VAL A 130 -0.87 -22.78 34.19
C VAL A 130 -0.86 -21.28 33.88
N GLN A 131 -1.72 -20.53 34.56
CA GLN A 131 -1.81 -19.07 34.45
C GLN A 131 -0.48 -18.37 34.75
N SER A 132 0.25 -18.76 35.80
CA SER A 132 1.52 -18.12 36.12
C SER A 132 2.63 -18.39 35.10
N LYS A 133 2.50 -19.46 34.29
CA LYS A 133 3.48 -19.84 33.27
C LYS A 133 3.15 -19.32 31.87
N ALA A 134 1.88 -19.08 31.58
CA ALA A 134 1.46 -18.63 30.26
C ALA A 134 2.20 -17.36 29.76
N PRO A 135 2.42 -16.29 30.57
CA PRO A 135 3.16 -15.12 30.11
C PRO A 135 4.62 -15.41 29.73
N GLU A 136 5.28 -16.31 30.47
CA GLU A 136 6.67 -16.72 30.22
C GLU A 136 6.78 -17.48 28.89
N ILE A 137 5.81 -18.34 28.56
CA ILE A 137 5.76 -19.05 27.27
C ILE A 137 5.63 -18.04 26.11
N VAL A 138 4.78 -17.03 26.25
CA VAL A 138 4.62 -15.98 25.24
C VAL A 138 5.92 -15.20 25.06
N GLU A 139 6.59 -14.84 26.16
CA GLU A 139 7.89 -14.17 26.13
C GLU A 139 8.93 -14.99 25.35
N HIS A 140 9.02 -16.30 25.60
CA HIS A 140 9.95 -17.19 24.90
C HIS A 140 9.62 -17.33 23.40
N ILE A 141 8.34 -17.52 23.07
CA ILE A 141 7.89 -17.62 21.67
C ILE A 141 8.21 -16.33 20.92
N MET A 142 7.87 -15.17 21.48
CA MET A 142 8.16 -13.88 20.86
C MET A 142 9.67 -13.63 20.72
N SER A 143 10.46 -14.08 21.70
CA SER A 143 11.92 -14.00 21.63
C SER A 143 12.49 -14.88 20.52
N GLU A 144 11.96 -16.09 20.29
CA GLU A 144 12.39 -16.95 19.18
C GLU A 144 11.99 -16.36 17.82
N VAL A 145 10.79 -15.79 17.71
CA VAL A 145 10.36 -15.06 16.51
C VAL A 145 11.31 -13.90 16.19
N GLN A 146 11.73 -13.13 17.20
CA GLN A 146 12.65 -12.00 17.01
C GLN A 146 14.06 -12.42 16.59
N ARG A 147 14.52 -13.59 17.03
CA ARG A 147 15.86 -14.11 16.66
C ARG A 147 15.93 -14.50 15.18
N ASP A 148 14.83 -14.93 14.58
CA ASP A 148 14.77 -15.39 13.19
C ASP A 148 13.49 -14.91 12.48
N VAL A 149 13.33 -13.59 12.36
CA VAL A 149 12.10 -12.98 11.84
C VAL A 149 11.76 -13.47 10.43
N ASN A 150 12.76 -13.60 9.55
CA ASN A 150 12.55 -14.06 8.16
C ASN A 150 12.03 -15.49 8.07
N ARG A 151 12.28 -16.32 9.09
CA ARG A 151 11.72 -17.67 9.13
C ARG A 151 10.21 -17.65 9.40
N TYR A 152 9.69 -16.67 10.12
CA TYR A 152 8.29 -16.63 10.55
C TYR A 152 7.44 -15.57 9.84
N PHE A 153 8.05 -14.56 9.23
CA PHE A 153 7.36 -13.40 8.67
C PHE A 153 7.82 -13.09 7.24
N ASP A 154 6.85 -13.03 6.30
CA ASP A 154 7.09 -12.65 4.91
C ASP A 154 6.47 -11.29 4.58
N ILE A 155 7.30 -10.25 4.61
CA ILE A 155 6.90 -8.88 4.26
C ILE A 155 6.44 -8.76 2.80
N LYS A 156 6.99 -9.58 1.88
CA LYS A 156 6.61 -9.50 0.46
C LYS A 156 5.19 -10.00 0.28
N HIS A 157 4.88 -11.16 0.87
CA HIS A 157 3.53 -11.70 0.85
C HIS A 157 2.52 -10.74 1.51
N LEU A 158 2.87 -10.16 2.66
CA LEU A 158 2.03 -9.17 3.34
C LEU A 158 1.62 -8.01 2.43
N VAL A 159 2.58 -7.39 1.75
CA VAL A 159 2.33 -6.21 0.92
C VAL A 159 1.60 -6.59 -0.37
N ILE A 160 2.03 -7.66 -1.05
CA ILE A 160 1.41 -8.11 -2.31
C ILE A 160 -0.05 -8.51 -2.06
N SER A 161 -0.31 -9.33 -1.04
CA SER A 161 -1.65 -9.82 -0.74
C SER A 161 -2.61 -8.68 -0.39
N ASN A 162 -2.18 -7.69 0.40
CA ASN A 162 -3.01 -6.52 0.72
C ASN A 162 -3.28 -5.61 -0.49
N LEU A 163 -2.27 -5.36 -1.33
CA LEU A 163 -2.46 -4.54 -2.55
C LEU A 163 -3.31 -5.22 -3.62
N LEU A 164 -3.23 -6.55 -3.73
CA LEU A 164 -4.03 -7.33 -4.68
C LEU A 164 -5.49 -7.49 -4.21
N LYS A 165 -5.71 -7.67 -2.90
CA LYS A 165 -7.06 -7.75 -2.31
C LYS A 165 -7.82 -6.43 -2.45
N ASP A 166 -7.14 -5.29 -2.33
CA ASP A 166 -7.78 -3.98 -2.45
C ASP A 166 -7.15 -3.09 -3.54
N LYS A 167 -7.67 -3.19 -4.76
CA LYS A 167 -7.28 -2.29 -5.87
C LYS A 167 -7.61 -0.81 -5.59
N ARG A 168 -8.56 -0.52 -4.69
CA ARG A 168 -8.89 0.87 -4.30
C ARG A 168 -7.79 1.44 -3.43
N LEU A 169 -7.20 0.62 -2.56
CA LEU A 169 -6.07 1.01 -1.72
C LEU A 169 -4.90 1.51 -2.57
N LEU A 170 -4.45 0.71 -3.54
CA LEU A 170 -3.40 1.12 -4.47
C LEU A 170 -3.72 2.45 -5.16
N ASN A 171 -4.93 2.58 -5.68
CA ASN A 171 -5.42 3.78 -6.37
C ASN A 171 -5.42 5.02 -5.45
N ASN A 172 -5.85 4.86 -4.19
CA ASN A 172 -5.88 5.91 -3.19
C ASN A 172 -4.46 6.36 -2.79
N ILE A 173 -3.51 5.43 -2.69
CA ILE A 173 -2.10 5.73 -2.43
C ILE A 173 -1.57 6.66 -3.53
N PHE A 174 -1.69 6.26 -4.80
CA PHE A 174 -1.22 7.08 -5.93
C PHE A 174 -1.94 8.42 -6.03
N LYS A 175 -3.26 8.47 -5.87
CA LYS A 175 -4.04 9.71 -5.90
C LYS A 175 -3.62 10.70 -4.83
N ARG A 176 -3.34 10.23 -3.61
CA ARG A 176 -2.97 11.11 -2.51
C ARG A 176 -1.54 11.59 -2.64
N VAL A 177 -0.60 10.68 -2.95
CA VAL A 177 0.82 11.00 -3.11
C VAL A 177 1.05 11.96 -4.27
N GLY A 178 0.37 11.75 -5.41
CA GLY A 178 0.52 12.59 -6.60
C GLY A 178 -0.43 13.79 -6.68
N LYS A 179 -1.22 14.09 -5.64
CA LYS A 179 -2.30 15.09 -5.71
C LYS A 179 -1.84 16.46 -6.21
N GLN A 180 -0.68 16.93 -5.74
CA GLN A 180 -0.17 18.25 -6.14
C GLN A 180 0.44 18.20 -7.55
N GLU A 181 1.11 17.11 -7.91
CA GLU A 181 1.68 16.89 -9.24
C GLU A 181 0.60 16.79 -10.30
N PHE A 182 -0.53 16.15 -10.00
CA PHE A 182 -1.69 16.12 -10.88
C PHE A 182 -2.32 17.51 -11.05
N LYS A 183 -2.40 18.31 -9.97
CA LYS A 183 -2.88 19.70 -10.08
C LYS A 183 -1.95 20.54 -10.96
N PHE A 184 -0.63 20.38 -10.80
CA PHE A 184 0.34 21.03 -11.66
C PHE A 184 0.21 20.57 -13.11
N PHE A 185 0.08 19.26 -13.35
CA PHE A 185 -0.10 18.69 -14.67
C PHE A 185 -1.29 19.33 -15.40
N SER A 186 -2.44 19.42 -14.74
CA SER A 186 -3.63 20.08 -15.29
C SER A 186 -3.40 21.57 -15.54
N ASN A 187 -2.83 22.31 -14.59
CA ASN A 187 -2.58 23.76 -14.73
C ASN A 187 -1.62 24.08 -15.87
N VAL A 188 -0.57 23.26 -16.04
CA VAL A 188 0.39 23.39 -17.14
C VAL A 188 -0.28 23.09 -18.49
N GLY A 189 -1.33 22.26 -18.51
CA GLY A 189 -2.22 22.10 -19.66
C GLY A 189 -2.82 23.40 -20.16
N PHE A 190 -3.29 24.24 -19.24
CA PHE A 190 -3.81 25.56 -19.60
C PHE A 190 -2.74 26.45 -20.22
N VAL A 191 -1.54 26.51 -19.61
CA VAL A 191 -0.45 27.39 -20.07
C VAL A 191 0.03 27.00 -21.48
N PHE A 192 0.26 25.71 -21.72
CA PHE A 192 0.66 25.24 -23.04
C PHE A 192 -0.47 25.35 -24.07
N GLY A 193 -1.70 25.00 -23.69
CA GLY A 193 -2.87 25.18 -24.56
C GLY A 193 -3.05 26.64 -24.96
N PHE A 194 -2.90 27.57 -24.02
CA PHE A 194 -2.95 29.00 -24.29
C PHE A 194 -1.81 29.44 -25.21
N GLY A 195 -0.56 29.09 -24.89
CA GLY A 195 0.61 29.47 -25.67
C GLY A 195 0.56 28.97 -27.11
N ILE A 196 0.15 27.72 -27.32
CA ILE A 196 -0.01 27.19 -28.67
C ILE A 196 -1.28 27.73 -29.33
N GLY A 197 -2.34 28.01 -28.59
CA GLY A 197 -3.53 28.70 -29.09
C GLY A 197 -3.23 30.10 -29.64
N VAL A 198 -2.25 30.81 -29.09
CA VAL A 198 -1.73 32.07 -29.67
C VAL A 198 -1.07 31.81 -31.03
N ILE A 199 -0.25 30.75 -31.14
CA ILE A 199 0.38 30.37 -32.41
C ILE A 199 -0.70 29.97 -33.43
N GLN A 200 -1.68 29.18 -33.02
CA GLN A 200 -2.83 28.76 -33.82
C GLN A 200 -3.64 29.97 -34.32
N MET A 201 -3.92 30.95 -33.46
CA MET A 201 -4.58 32.21 -33.83
C MET A 201 -3.77 32.98 -34.89
N LEU A 202 -2.45 33.12 -34.70
CA LEU A 202 -1.57 33.80 -35.66
C LEU A 202 -1.56 33.06 -37.01
N CYS A 203 -1.41 31.74 -37.00
CA CYS A 203 -1.48 30.91 -38.21
C CYS A 203 -2.82 31.08 -38.92
N TRP A 204 -3.93 31.11 -38.19
CA TRP A 204 -5.27 31.29 -38.75
C TRP A 204 -5.44 32.66 -39.42
N ILE A 205 -4.97 33.73 -38.78
CA ILE A 205 -5.01 35.10 -39.33
C ILE A 205 -4.16 35.19 -40.61
N ILE A 206 -2.96 34.59 -40.62
CA ILE A 206 -2.05 34.62 -41.77
C ILE A 206 -2.64 33.83 -42.96
N THR A 207 -3.24 32.67 -42.68
CA THR A 207 -3.80 31.77 -43.69
C THR A 207 -5.22 32.14 -44.14
N GLN A 208 -5.83 33.17 -43.54
CA GLN A 208 -7.20 33.62 -43.81
C GLN A 208 -8.23 32.50 -43.74
N GLY A 209 -8.03 31.50 -42.86
CA GLY A 209 -8.94 30.36 -42.73
C GLY A 209 -8.99 29.42 -43.95
N LYS A 210 -8.07 29.52 -44.92
CA LYS A 210 -8.05 28.66 -46.12
C LYS A 210 -7.87 27.17 -45.83
N TYR A 211 -7.35 26.81 -44.66
CA TYR A 211 -7.05 25.42 -44.29
C TYR A 211 -7.73 25.04 -42.96
N PRO A 212 -9.02 24.71 -42.96
CA PRO A 212 -9.77 24.35 -41.75
C PRO A 212 -9.17 23.15 -41.00
N TRP A 213 -8.66 22.15 -41.75
CA TRP A 213 -8.00 20.95 -41.21
C TRP A 213 -6.78 21.25 -40.33
N MET A 214 -6.23 22.46 -40.41
CA MET A 214 -5.14 22.92 -39.56
C MET A 214 -5.54 22.91 -38.08
N LEU A 215 -6.81 23.21 -37.74
CA LEU A 215 -7.28 23.27 -36.35
C LEU A 215 -7.22 21.90 -35.64
N PRO A 216 -7.78 20.79 -36.19
CA PRO A 216 -7.62 19.42 -35.66
C PRO A 216 -6.17 18.97 -35.55
N MET A 217 -5.36 19.25 -36.58
CA MET A 217 -3.96 18.84 -36.58
C MET A 217 -3.15 19.58 -35.52
N PHE A 218 -3.38 20.89 -35.35
CA PHE A 218 -2.78 21.65 -34.26
C PHE A 218 -3.30 21.16 -32.91
N GLY A 219 -4.59 20.89 -32.76
CA GLY A 219 -5.16 20.33 -31.53
C GLY A 219 -4.52 19.00 -31.14
N GLY A 220 -4.35 18.09 -32.09
CA GLY A 220 -3.68 16.80 -31.87
C GLY A 220 -2.19 16.95 -31.53
N PHE A 221 -1.48 17.82 -32.26
CA PHE A 221 -0.07 18.13 -31.97
C PHE A 221 0.10 18.78 -30.59
N VAL A 222 -0.79 19.70 -30.21
CA VAL A 222 -0.84 20.34 -28.89
C VAL A 222 -1.01 19.30 -27.81
N GLY A 223 -2.01 18.42 -27.94
CA GLY A 223 -2.25 17.35 -26.97
C GLY A 223 -1.02 16.47 -26.80
N PHE A 224 -0.44 16.00 -27.90
CA PHE A 224 0.78 15.20 -27.89
C PHE A 224 1.97 15.90 -27.23
N PHE A 225 2.31 17.10 -27.72
CA PHE A 225 3.53 17.82 -27.34
C PHE A 225 3.42 18.41 -25.92
N SER A 226 2.26 18.96 -25.56
CA SER A 226 2.00 19.50 -24.21
C SER A 226 2.02 18.41 -23.15
N ASP A 227 1.45 17.24 -23.43
CA ASP A 227 1.45 16.12 -22.48
C ASP A 227 2.86 15.55 -22.32
N TRP A 228 3.59 15.40 -23.43
CA TRP A 228 4.98 14.97 -23.41
C TRP A 228 5.88 15.91 -22.59
N ILE A 229 5.78 17.23 -22.82
CA ILE A 229 6.55 18.21 -22.04
C ILE A 229 6.11 18.20 -20.58
N ALA A 230 4.82 18.18 -20.28
CA ALA A 230 4.34 18.23 -18.91
C ALA A 230 4.79 17.02 -18.10
N LEU A 231 4.80 15.82 -18.69
CA LEU A 231 5.37 14.62 -18.08
C LEU A 231 6.88 14.79 -17.85
N GLN A 232 7.61 15.30 -18.85
CA GLN A 232 9.05 15.54 -18.71
C GLN A 232 9.38 16.55 -17.60
N MET A 233 8.59 17.62 -17.47
CA MET A 233 8.70 18.63 -16.40
C MET A 233 8.41 18.06 -15.01
N MET A 234 7.60 17.01 -14.95
CA MET A 234 7.20 16.39 -13.68
C MET A 234 8.35 15.58 -13.06
N PHE A 235 9.14 14.88 -13.88
CA PHE A 235 10.19 13.95 -13.43
C PHE A 235 11.62 14.42 -13.71
N ARG A 236 11.84 15.32 -14.67
CA ARG A 236 13.18 15.73 -15.12
C ARG A 236 13.37 17.25 -15.09
N PRO A 237 14.60 17.73 -14.82
CA PRO A 237 15.81 16.98 -14.47
C PRO A 237 15.78 16.49 -13.02
N LEU A 238 16.50 15.39 -12.75
CA LEU A 238 16.61 14.82 -11.40
C LEU A 238 17.38 15.74 -10.46
N TYR A 239 18.48 16.29 -10.96
CA TYR A 239 19.31 17.25 -10.24
C TYR A 239 18.94 18.67 -10.64
N PRO A 240 18.89 19.60 -9.67
CA PRO A 240 18.51 20.98 -9.93
C PRO A 240 19.51 21.63 -10.89
N LYS A 241 19.03 22.15 -12.01
CA LYS A 241 19.83 22.91 -12.98
C LYS A 241 19.53 24.39 -12.81
N LYS A 242 20.57 25.24 -12.69
CA LYS A 242 20.42 26.69 -12.69
C LYS A 242 20.42 27.17 -14.14
N ILE A 243 19.33 27.77 -14.58
CA ILE A 243 19.20 28.41 -15.89
C ILE A 243 18.80 29.85 -15.63
N LEU A 244 19.62 30.82 -16.06
CA LEU A 244 19.32 32.26 -15.95
C LEU A 244 18.89 32.71 -14.53
N GLY A 245 19.56 32.19 -13.48
CA GLY A 245 19.25 32.53 -12.08
C GLY A 245 18.08 31.75 -11.45
N TYR A 246 17.30 31.01 -12.25
CA TYR A 246 16.21 30.16 -11.76
C TYR A 246 16.64 28.70 -11.66
N THR A 247 16.27 28.03 -10.56
CA THR A 247 16.51 26.60 -10.37
C THR A 247 15.37 25.78 -10.98
N TRP A 248 15.69 25.02 -12.03
CA TRP A 248 14.78 24.11 -12.70
C TRP A 248 15.04 22.66 -12.25
N GLN A 249 14.01 22.00 -11.75
CA GLN A 249 14.05 20.62 -11.29
C GLN A 249 12.69 19.97 -11.49
N GLY A 250 12.67 18.66 -11.76
CA GLY A 250 11.43 17.90 -11.84
C GLY A 250 10.60 18.05 -10.57
N LEU A 251 9.30 18.32 -10.71
CA LEU A 251 8.44 18.68 -9.58
C LEU A 251 8.38 17.60 -8.49
N PHE A 252 8.31 16.31 -8.88
CA PHE A 252 8.28 15.19 -7.93
C PHE A 252 9.53 15.15 -7.05
N ILE A 253 10.71 15.36 -7.65
CA ILE A 253 11.98 15.35 -6.91
C ILE A 253 12.12 16.62 -6.06
N LYS A 254 11.68 17.77 -6.59
CA LYS A 254 11.67 19.02 -5.82
C LYS A 254 10.84 18.90 -4.54
N ARG A 255 9.75 18.11 -4.57
CA ARG A 255 8.88 17.81 -3.43
C ARG A 255 9.19 16.48 -2.73
N GLN A 256 10.38 15.90 -2.95
CA GLN A 256 10.73 14.57 -2.44
C GLN A 256 10.40 14.38 -0.95
N ASN A 257 10.69 15.36 -0.09
CA ASN A 257 10.43 15.25 1.34
C ASN A 257 8.94 15.18 1.70
N GLU A 258 8.11 15.96 1.01
CA GLU A 258 6.65 15.96 1.21
C GLU A 258 6.05 14.66 0.69
N VAL A 259 6.45 14.25 -0.53
CA VAL A 259 5.98 13.02 -1.17
C VAL A 259 6.41 11.79 -0.39
N ALA A 260 7.62 11.79 0.17
CA ALA A 260 8.11 10.75 1.07
C ALA A 260 7.26 10.66 2.34
N ALA A 261 6.91 11.80 2.94
CA ALA A 261 6.06 11.83 4.13
C ALA A 261 4.64 11.31 3.87
N ASP A 262 4.02 11.76 2.78
CA ASP A 262 2.67 11.32 2.37
C ASP A 262 2.64 9.83 2.04
N TYR A 263 3.65 9.35 1.31
CA TYR A 263 3.78 7.93 0.96
C TYR A 263 4.00 7.07 2.21
N ALA A 264 4.97 7.43 3.06
CA ALA A 264 5.27 6.69 4.28
C ALA A 264 4.05 6.61 5.21
N ALA A 265 3.32 7.72 5.39
CA ALA A 265 2.11 7.77 6.21
C ALA A 265 0.99 6.86 5.67
N LEU A 266 0.83 6.81 4.35
CA LEU A 266 -0.18 5.93 3.73
C LEU A 266 0.20 4.46 3.84
N ILE A 267 1.44 4.11 3.50
CA ILE A 267 1.93 2.73 3.54
C ILE A 267 1.90 2.20 4.98
N SER A 268 2.37 2.97 5.96
CA SER A 268 2.35 2.53 7.36
C SER A 268 0.93 2.35 7.88
N LYS A 269 -0.01 3.23 7.51
CA LYS A 269 -1.39 3.22 8.01
C LYS A 269 -2.29 2.19 7.31
N GLN A 270 -1.97 1.81 6.07
CA GLN A 270 -2.87 1.00 5.25
C GLN A 270 -2.29 -0.34 4.82
N LEU A 271 -0.98 -0.53 4.82
CA LEU A 271 -0.34 -1.80 4.43
C LEU A 271 0.43 -2.42 5.58
N LEU A 272 1.31 -1.65 6.21
CA LEU A 272 2.25 -2.12 7.23
C LEU A 272 1.78 -1.77 8.64
N THR A 273 0.50 -2.06 8.91
CA THR A 273 -0.09 -1.89 10.24
C THR A 273 0.31 -3.04 11.15
N SER A 274 0.32 -2.81 12.47
CA SER A 274 0.55 -3.87 13.46
C SER A 274 -0.41 -5.03 13.26
N ARG A 275 -1.68 -4.74 13.01
CA ARG A 275 -2.70 -5.74 12.69
C ARG A 275 -2.34 -6.62 11.50
N HIS A 276 -2.03 -6.04 10.33
CA HIS A 276 -1.70 -6.87 9.17
C HIS A 276 -0.40 -7.65 9.38
N MET A 277 0.57 -7.11 10.13
CA MET A 277 1.79 -7.85 10.46
C MET A 277 1.51 -9.06 11.34
N MET A 278 0.63 -8.93 12.34
CA MET A 278 0.21 -10.06 13.18
C MET A 278 -0.61 -11.07 12.38
N GLU A 279 -1.54 -10.62 11.54
CA GLU A 279 -2.29 -11.49 10.62
C GLU A 279 -1.35 -12.25 9.68
N GLU A 280 -0.30 -11.62 9.13
CA GLU A 280 0.71 -12.31 8.32
C GLU A 280 1.49 -13.36 9.13
N LEU A 281 1.81 -13.07 10.40
CA LEU A 281 2.54 -14.01 11.24
C LEU A 281 1.72 -15.28 11.54
N PHE A 282 0.41 -15.15 11.77
CA PHE A 282 -0.46 -16.28 12.13
C PHE A 282 -1.19 -16.93 10.96
N SER A 283 -1.40 -16.23 9.85
CA SER A 283 -2.20 -16.70 8.71
C SER A 283 -1.51 -16.53 7.36
N GLY A 284 -0.29 -16.00 7.34
CA GLY A 284 0.51 -15.82 6.15
C GLY A 284 1.24 -17.09 5.69
N THR A 285 2.21 -16.90 4.79
CA THR A 285 2.90 -17.99 4.09
C THR A 285 3.74 -18.88 5.02
N HIS A 286 4.14 -18.35 6.17
CA HIS A 286 4.98 -19.04 7.16
C HIS A 286 4.23 -19.42 8.45
N SER A 287 2.90 -19.29 8.46
CA SER A 287 2.03 -19.61 9.61
C SER A 287 2.28 -21.01 10.18
N ALA A 288 2.49 -22.02 9.34
CA ALA A 288 2.80 -23.39 9.78
C ALA A 288 4.05 -23.47 10.69
N ARG A 289 5.05 -22.60 10.48
CA ARG A 289 6.26 -22.56 11.32
C ARG A 289 5.98 -21.90 12.67
N VAL A 290 5.09 -20.91 12.70
CA VAL A 290 4.62 -20.30 13.96
C VAL A 290 3.79 -21.29 14.75
N ILE A 291 2.90 -22.05 14.09
CA ILE A 291 2.13 -23.12 14.71
C ILE A 291 3.06 -24.16 15.32
N ASP A 292 4.08 -24.62 14.58
CA ASP A 292 5.08 -25.56 15.11
C ASP A 292 5.84 -25.00 16.31
N LEU A 293 6.22 -23.71 16.26
CA LEU A 293 6.89 -23.03 17.36
C LEU A 293 6.05 -23.02 18.64
N VAL A 294 4.77 -22.63 18.52
CA VAL A 294 3.81 -22.62 19.64
C VAL A 294 3.60 -24.04 20.16
N ASN A 295 3.32 -25.00 19.26
CA ASN A 295 3.13 -26.41 19.61
C ASN A 295 4.30 -26.96 20.40
N ARG A 296 5.54 -26.67 19.98
CA ARG A 296 6.75 -27.15 20.64
C ARG A 296 6.88 -26.59 22.06
N HIS A 297 6.72 -25.27 22.23
CA HIS A 297 6.82 -24.63 23.54
C HIS A 297 5.73 -25.11 24.50
N VAL A 298 4.48 -25.20 24.02
CA VAL A 298 3.36 -25.69 24.83
C VAL A 298 3.58 -27.14 25.25
N LYS A 299 3.98 -28.03 24.32
CA LYS A 299 4.26 -29.44 24.62
C LYS A 299 5.38 -29.59 25.65
N GLN A 300 6.49 -28.85 25.46
CA GLN A 300 7.62 -28.86 26.38
C GLN A 300 7.21 -28.35 27.77
N GLU A 301 6.43 -27.28 27.84
CA GLU A 301 5.97 -26.74 29.13
C GLU A 301 5.05 -27.73 29.85
N ILE A 302 4.12 -28.38 29.16
CA ILE A 302 3.26 -29.42 29.76
C ILE A 302 4.12 -30.58 30.30
N ASP A 303 5.13 -31.03 29.56
CA ASP A 303 6.04 -32.09 30.00
C ASP A 303 6.84 -31.66 31.25
N MET A 304 7.34 -30.42 31.28
CA MET A 304 8.07 -29.86 32.42
C MET A 304 7.19 -29.70 33.66
N GLN A 305 5.96 -29.21 33.51
CA GLN A 305 5.01 -29.05 34.61
C GLN A 305 4.49 -30.38 35.14
N ALA A 306 4.36 -31.39 34.28
CA ALA A 306 4.07 -32.76 34.71
C ALA A 306 5.24 -33.35 35.52
N GLY A 307 6.49 -33.03 35.16
CA GLY A 307 7.68 -33.32 35.96
C GLY A 307 7.70 -34.72 36.59
N VAL A 308 7.80 -34.77 37.91
CA VAL A 308 7.87 -36.03 38.69
C VAL A 308 6.57 -36.83 38.67
N ILE A 309 5.42 -36.17 38.43
CA ILE A 309 4.11 -36.84 38.39
C ILE A 309 3.74 -37.32 36.98
N ARG A 310 4.56 -37.07 35.96
CA ARG A 310 4.32 -37.53 34.59
C ARG A 310 4.00 -39.03 34.48
N PRO A 311 4.72 -39.95 35.18
CA PRO A 311 4.36 -41.38 35.13
C PRO A 311 2.96 -41.66 35.65
N LEU A 312 2.51 -40.94 36.69
CA LEU A 312 1.16 -41.06 37.25
C LEU A 312 0.10 -40.52 36.27
N VAL A 313 0.37 -39.39 35.62
CA VAL A 313 -0.52 -38.82 34.60
C VAL A 313 -0.65 -39.77 33.42
N VAL A 314 0.48 -40.26 32.88
CA VAL A 314 0.50 -41.22 31.76
C VAL A 314 -0.17 -42.54 32.14
N TYR A 315 0.00 -43.01 33.38
CA TYR A 315 -0.70 -44.20 33.87
C TYR A 315 -2.23 -43.98 33.94
N ALA A 316 -2.67 -42.80 34.36
CA ALA A 316 -4.08 -42.49 34.52
C ALA A 316 -4.82 -42.31 33.19
N ILE A 317 -4.22 -41.62 32.21
CA ILE A 317 -4.89 -41.30 30.93
C ILE A 317 -4.37 -42.10 29.72
N GLY A 318 -3.20 -42.74 29.82
CA GLY A 318 -2.56 -43.44 28.71
C GLY A 318 -1.58 -42.56 27.91
N GLY A 319 -0.54 -43.19 27.35
CA GLY A 319 0.54 -42.49 26.64
C GLY A 319 0.09 -41.80 25.35
N GLU A 320 -0.77 -42.45 24.57
CA GLU A 320 -1.34 -41.88 23.33
C GLU A 320 -2.23 -40.68 23.64
N LYS A 321 -3.20 -40.84 24.54
CA LYS A 321 -4.07 -39.75 24.99
C LYS A 321 -3.29 -38.58 25.60
N TYR A 322 -2.16 -38.82 26.28
CA TYR A 322 -1.31 -37.74 26.78
C TYR A 322 -0.69 -36.91 25.64
N GLN A 323 -0.25 -37.54 24.54
CA GLN A 323 0.26 -36.79 23.39
C GLN A 323 -0.85 -36.03 22.65
N ASP A 324 -2.03 -36.65 22.53
CA ASP A 324 -3.21 -36.03 21.93
C ASP A 324 -3.64 -34.81 22.75
N MET A 325 -3.70 -34.95 24.08
CA MET A 325 -4.04 -33.87 25.01
C MET A 325 -3.11 -32.67 24.81
N LYS A 326 -1.80 -32.88 24.73
CA LYS A 326 -0.86 -31.78 24.50
C LYS A 326 -1.07 -31.11 23.13
N SER A 327 -1.44 -31.89 22.11
CA SER A 327 -1.70 -31.36 20.77
C SER A 327 -3.00 -30.54 20.74
N GLN A 328 -4.05 -31.02 21.40
CA GLN A 328 -5.31 -30.27 21.57
C GLN A 328 -5.13 -28.96 22.34
N VAL A 329 -4.34 -28.96 23.43
CA VAL A 329 -4.05 -27.71 24.18
C VAL A 329 -3.43 -26.68 23.24
N ALA A 330 -2.43 -27.08 22.46
CA ALA A 330 -1.74 -26.18 21.56
C ALA A 330 -2.64 -25.70 20.41
N GLU A 331 -3.51 -26.57 19.88
CA GLU A 331 -4.51 -26.19 18.89
C GLU A 331 -5.51 -25.15 19.42
N ARG A 332 -6.03 -25.34 20.64
CA ARG A 332 -6.94 -24.37 21.28
C ARG A 332 -6.26 -23.03 21.56
N ILE A 333 -4.97 -23.05 21.91
CA ILE A 333 -4.16 -21.83 22.02
C ILE A 333 -4.11 -21.12 20.67
N MET A 334 -3.78 -21.83 19.59
CA MET A 334 -3.72 -21.25 18.24
C MET A 334 -5.05 -20.64 17.78
N GLN A 335 -6.18 -21.22 18.17
CA GLN A 335 -7.51 -20.69 17.84
C GLN A 335 -7.82 -19.38 18.57
N ARG A 336 -7.36 -19.20 19.81
CA ARG A 336 -7.58 -17.99 20.61
C ARG A 336 -6.51 -16.90 20.42
N LEU A 337 -5.36 -17.27 19.86
CA LEU A 337 -4.21 -16.38 19.70
C LEU A 337 -4.52 -15.13 18.85
N PRO A 338 -5.22 -15.21 17.69
CA PRO A 338 -5.52 -14.04 16.87
C PRO A 338 -6.36 -12.98 17.60
N GLU A 339 -7.32 -13.39 18.43
CA GLU A 339 -8.14 -12.46 19.22
C GLU A 339 -7.34 -11.83 20.36
N THR A 340 -6.48 -12.63 20.99
CA THR A 340 -5.60 -12.19 22.08
C THR A 340 -4.57 -11.17 21.60
N MET A 341 -4.05 -11.32 20.38
CA MET A 341 -3.05 -10.42 19.81
C MET A 341 -3.60 -9.05 19.41
N LYS A 342 -4.92 -8.88 19.30
CA LYS A 342 -5.55 -7.56 19.07
C LYS A 342 -5.22 -6.56 20.18
N TYR A 343 -5.03 -7.05 21.42
CA TYR A 343 -4.67 -6.22 22.57
C TYR A 343 -3.23 -5.67 22.47
N VAL A 344 -2.37 -6.25 21.62
CA VAL A 344 -1.00 -5.78 21.38
C VAL A 344 -0.95 -4.68 20.32
N GLU A 345 -1.99 -4.51 19.50
CA GLU A 345 -1.94 -3.66 18.29
C GLU A 345 -1.48 -2.23 18.58
N SER A 346 -1.98 -1.61 19.66
CA SER A 346 -1.61 -0.24 20.06
C SER A 346 -0.14 -0.16 20.48
N TYR A 347 0.32 -1.07 21.33
CA TYR A 347 1.73 -1.10 21.75
C TYR A 347 2.66 -1.39 20.58
N ALA A 348 2.30 -2.33 19.71
CA ALA A 348 3.11 -2.69 18.56
C ALA A 348 3.19 -1.55 17.53
N GLU A 349 2.11 -0.79 17.32
CA GLU A 349 2.13 0.39 16.45
C GLU A 349 3.15 1.42 16.93
N ASP A 350 3.12 1.73 18.23
CA ASP A 350 4.03 2.70 18.85
C ASP A 350 5.48 2.21 18.85
N ALA A 351 5.72 0.96 19.27
CA ALA A 351 7.06 0.40 19.41
C ALA A 351 7.75 0.20 18.04
N MET A 352 7.04 -0.33 17.05
CA MET A 352 7.61 -0.55 15.72
C MET A 352 7.93 0.76 15.00
N ASN A 353 7.13 1.81 15.21
CA ASN A 353 7.31 3.15 14.66
C ASN A 353 7.66 3.15 13.15
N ILE A 354 6.93 2.34 12.37
CA ILE A 354 7.22 2.08 10.95
C ILE A 354 7.16 3.37 10.14
N ARG A 355 6.18 4.24 10.44
CA ARG A 355 5.99 5.52 9.77
C ARG A 355 7.26 6.37 9.81
N SER A 356 7.84 6.57 10.99
CA SER A 356 9.01 7.43 11.13
C SER A 356 10.24 6.82 10.45
N THR A 357 10.43 5.50 10.57
CA THR A 357 11.49 4.76 9.87
C THR A 357 11.40 4.94 8.35
N LEU A 358 10.19 4.83 7.79
CA LEU A 358 9.94 5.02 6.37
C LEU A 358 10.23 6.46 5.92
N ILE A 359 9.74 7.46 6.67
CA ILE A 359 10.00 8.88 6.36
C ILE A 359 11.50 9.14 6.31
N GLU A 360 12.23 8.75 7.36
CA GLU A 360 13.65 9.00 7.48
C GLU A 360 14.45 8.36 6.33
N ARG A 361 14.14 7.10 5.99
CA ARG A 361 14.85 6.38 4.92
C ARG A 361 14.52 6.91 3.55
N MET A 362 13.26 7.22 3.27
CA MET A 362 12.84 7.78 1.99
C MET A 362 13.44 9.17 1.74
N GLN A 363 13.57 10.00 2.78
CA GLN A 363 14.22 11.31 2.68
C GLN A 363 15.74 11.22 2.44
N LYS A 364 16.37 10.11 2.86
CA LYS A 364 17.80 9.85 2.62
C LYS A 364 18.09 9.26 1.24
N LEU A 365 17.07 8.87 0.47
CA LEU A 365 17.27 8.35 -0.88
C LEU A 365 17.82 9.42 -1.82
N THR A 366 18.69 9.01 -2.73
CA THR A 366 19.11 9.86 -3.84
C THR A 366 17.94 10.15 -4.79
N PRO A 367 17.95 11.26 -5.56
CA PRO A 367 16.93 11.54 -6.56
C PRO A 367 16.65 10.40 -7.54
N SER A 368 17.68 9.64 -7.93
CA SER A 368 17.56 8.47 -8.80
C SER A 368 16.88 7.28 -8.11
N GLU A 369 17.20 7.03 -6.84
CA GLU A 369 16.55 5.96 -6.07
C GLU A 369 15.09 6.31 -5.79
N PHE A 370 14.82 7.58 -5.46
CA PHE A 370 13.47 8.06 -5.24
C PHE A 370 12.63 8.03 -6.52
N GLU A 371 13.17 8.46 -7.66
CA GLU A 371 12.56 8.27 -8.98
C GLU A 371 12.28 6.78 -9.23
N GLY A 372 13.22 5.89 -8.87
CA GLY A 372 13.05 4.44 -8.98
C GLY A 372 11.82 3.89 -8.28
N MET A 373 11.33 4.53 -7.21
CA MET A 373 10.11 4.12 -6.50
C MET A 373 8.82 4.54 -7.17
N LEU A 374 8.82 5.73 -7.78
CA LEU A 374 7.60 6.32 -8.32
C LEU A 374 7.49 6.08 -9.83
N ARG A 375 8.59 6.23 -10.56
CA ARG A 375 8.61 6.22 -12.02
C ARG A 375 8.14 4.92 -12.66
N PRO A 376 8.48 3.71 -12.16
CA PRO A 376 7.99 2.49 -12.79
C PRO A 376 6.47 2.42 -12.86
N ALA A 377 5.79 3.06 -11.89
CA ALA A 377 4.34 3.15 -11.89
C ALA A 377 3.77 4.12 -12.95
N PHE A 378 4.53 5.11 -13.39
CA PHE A 378 4.08 6.09 -14.39
C PHE A 378 4.62 5.77 -15.80
N LYS A 379 5.87 5.33 -15.93
CA LYS A 379 6.63 5.19 -17.18
C LYS A 379 5.98 4.27 -18.20
N GLU A 380 5.36 3.18 -17.75
CA GLU A 380 4.81 2.19 -18.68
C GLU A 380 3.57 2.66 -19.44
N ASP A 381 2.91 3.70 -18.96
CA ASP A 381 1.66 4.20 -19.55
C ASP A 381 1.73 5.70 -19.88
N GLU A 382 2.92 6.31 -19.80
CA GLU A 382 3.19 7.66 -20.31
C GLU A 382 2.72 7.78 -21.77
N TRP A 383 2.99 6.76 -22.60
CA TRP A 383 2.57 6.78 -24.01
C TRP A 383 1.04 6.71 -24.19
N ALA A 384 0.35 5.91 -23.38
CA ALA A 384 -1.11 5.83 -23.44
C ALA A 384 -1.74 7.18 -23.05
N LEU A 385 -1.16 7.87 -22.05
CA LEU A 385 -1.60 9.21 -21.65
C LEU A 385 -1.41 10.22 -22.79
N ILE A 386 -0.21 10.26 -23.39
CA ILE A 386 0.13 11.15 -24.49
C ILE A 386 -0.76 10.87 -25.73
N ALA A 387 -1.01 9.60 -26.04
CA ALA A 387 -1.86 9.20 -27.17
C ALA A 387 -3.32 9.62 -26.98
N VAL A 388 -3.88 9.43 -25.77
CA VAL A 388 -5.23 9.91 -25.43
C VAL A 388 -5.29 11.43 -25.51
N GLY A 389 -4.26 12.14 -25.02
CA GLY A 389 -4.14 13.58 -25.17
C GLY A 389 -4.17 14.05 -26.62
N ALA A 390 -3.43 13.37 -27.50
CA ALA A 390 -3.41 13.66 -28.94
C ALA A 390 -4.79 13.43 -29.60
N VAL A 391 -5.45 12.32 -29.29
CA VAL A 391 -6.79 12.01 -29.83
C VAL A 391 -7.83 13.03 -29.35
N LEU A 392 -7.84 13.33 -28.05
CA LEU A 392 -8.74 14.34 -27.49
C LEU A 392 -8.47 15.73 -28.08
N GLY A 393 -7.19 16.09 -28.24
CA GLY A 393 -6.80 17.34 -28.88
C GLY A 393 -7.29 17.43 -30.33
N PHE A 394 -7.20 16.35 -31.10
CA PHE A 394 -7.72 16.28 -32.46
C PHE A 394 -9.24 16.45 -32.50
N VAL A 395 -9.97 15.67 -31.69
CA VAL A 395 -11.45 15.73 -31.61
C VAL A 395 -11.92 17.14 -31.23
N VAL A 396 -11.22 17.79 -30.31
CA VAL A 396 -11.59 19.13 -29.92
C VAL A 396 -11.24 20.16 -31.01
N GLY A 397 -10.13 19.98 -31.73
CA GLY A 397 -9.84 20.82 -32.90
C GLY A 397 -10.89 20.67 -34.01
N GLU A 398 -11.46 19.48 -34.20
CA GLU A 398 -12.63 19.27 -35.09
C GLU A 398 -13.86 20.03 -34.59
N LEU A 399 -14.15 20.00 -33.28
CA LEU A 399 -15.24 20.78 -32.70
C LEU A 399 -15.02 22.29 -32.85
N GLN A 400 -13.77 22.76 -32.79
CA GLN A 400 -13.45 24.17 -33.05
C GLN A 400 -13.76 24.58 -34.49
N ILE A 401 -13.53 23.71 -35.48
CA ILE A 401 -13.94 23.97 -36.87
C ILE A 401 -15.45 24.20 -36.93
N GLN A 402 -16.25 23.32 -36.32
CA GLN A 402 -17.71 23.40 -36.34
C GLN A 402 -18.27 24.64 -35.63
N PHE A 403 -17.51 25.21 -34.69
CA PHE A 403 -17.90 26.43 -33.99
C PHE A 403 -17.45 27.71 -34.71
N MET A 404 -16.48 27.60 -35.63
CA MET A 404 -15.92 28.72 -36.40
C MET A 404 -16.51 28.85 -37.81
N LEU A 405 -17.00 27.75 -38.38
CA LEU A 405 -17.89 27.73 -39.56
C LEU A 405 -19.32 28.11 -39.16
#